data_AF-A0A7W1Z2S3-F1
#
_entry.id   AF-A0A7W1Z2S3-F1
#
_cell.length_a   1.000
_cell.length_b   1.000
_cell.length_c   1.000
_cell.angle_alpha   90.00
_cell.angle_beta   90.00
_cell.angle_gamma   90.00
#
_symmetry.space_group_name_H-M   'P 1'
#
loop_
_entity.id
_entity.type
_entity.pdbx_description
1 polymer ?
#
loop_
_entity_poly.entity_id
_entity_poly.type
_entity_poly.pdbx_seq_one_letter_code
_entity_poly.pdbx_strand_id
1 'polypeptide(L)'
;MMIAPASTLPVGSRTPFLSIHQWLYLILCLMVGMYAGLGHAPSQWTDVIPDIVLLGATGLAIGCVALWIERQLMACHRSTLIGGSLGLIVALAGIGFLSIMGMGTGLLQMSSLTSWIGLPVFLLCPYIGLIVGIHISNTLSLAPIEELPKDSSPHTSLTPSNTIQKLLDSSAIIDGRILSLCTTGFLEGPFLVPKSILHELQTLADSAHASKRIKGKRGLDILSQLQ
;
A
#
# COMPACT_ATOMS: atom_id res chain seq x y z
N MET A 1 -9.70 35.63 27.09
CA MET A 1 -11.06 35.17 26.76
C MET A 1 -11.07 34.73 25.30
N MET A 2 -10.91 33.43 25.07
CA MET A 2 -11.43 32.64 23.94
C MET A 2 -10.80 31.25 24.04
N ILE A 3 -11.56 30.35 24.64
CA ILE A 3 -11.29 28.92 24.76
C ILE A 3 -11.89 28.30 23.51
N ALA A 4 -11.11 27.52 22.75
CA ALA A 4 -11.63 26.59 21.75
C ALA A 4 -11.02 25.20 22.01
N PRO A 5 -11.84 24.14 22.16
CA PRO A 5 -11.39 22.85 22.69
C PRO A 5 -10.87 21.90 21.62
N ALA A 6 -10.07 20.95 22.09
CA ALA A 6 -9.53 19.82 21.37
C ALA A 6 -10.60 18.99 20.63
N SER A 7 -10.33 18.65 19.37
CA SER A 7 -10.92 17.50 18.70
C SER A 7 -9.99 16.96 17.60
N THR A 8 -8.80 16.52 18.00
CA THR A 8 -8.03 15.57 17.18
C THR A 8 -8.61 14.18 17.44
N LEU A 9 -9.71 13.85 16.75
CA LEU A 9 -10.17 12.47 16.69
C LEU A 9 -9.10 11.65 15.94
N PRO A 10 -8.61 10.53 16.50
CA PRO A 10 -7.75 9.63 15.76
C PRO A 10 -8.56 9.05 14.59
N VAL A 11 -8.16 9.42 13.37
CA VAL A 11 -8.58 8.76 12.14
C VAL A 11 -8.06 7.33 12.21
N GLY A 12 -8.97 6.39 12.45
CA GLY A 12 -8.62 4.98 12.56
C GLY A 12 -9.62 4.14 13.33
N SER A 13 -10.92 4.46 13.31
CA SER A 13 -11.92 3.46 13.64
C SER A 13 -11.92 2.43 12.51
N ARG A 14 -11.10 1.38 12.65
CA ARG A 14 -11.39 0.10 12.02
C ARG A 14 -12.70 -0.35 12.62
N THR A 15 -13.82 0.02 11.99
CA THR A 15 -15.12 -0.48 12.39
C THR A 15 -15.02 -2.00 12.33
N PRO A 16 -15.30 -2.73 13.42
CA PRO A 16 -15.36 -4.20 13.37
C PRO A 16 -16.52 -4.67 12.48
N PHE A 17 -17.38 -3.74 12.06
CA PHE A 17 -18.52 -3.95 11.19
C PHE A 17 -18.13 -3.81 9.70
N LEU A 18 -18.59 -4.79 8.93
CA LEU A 18 -18.54 -4.84 7.47
C LEU A 18 -19.19 -3.57 6.87
N SER A 19 -18.57 -2.95 5.86
CA SER A 19 -19.10 -1.72 5.26
C SER A 19 -20.41 -1.99 4.50
N ILE A 20 -21.25 -0.98 4.33
CA ILE A 20 -22.55 -1.10 3.62
C ILE A 20 -22.40 -1.72 2.22
N HIS A 21 -21.34 -1.36 1.50
CA HIS A 21 -21.08 -1.89 0.17
C HIS A 21 -20.73 -3.39 0.19
N GLN A 22 -20.04 -3.86 1.21
CA GLN A 22 -19.68 -5.28 1.38
C GLN A 22 -20.90 -6.14 1.73
N TRP A 23 -21.82 -5.62 2.54
CA TRP A 23 -23.11 -6.26 2.79
C TRP A 23 -23.95 -6.34 1.52
N LEU A 24 -24.03 -5.26 0.75
CA LEU A 24 -24.77 -5.22 -0.50
C LEU A 24 -24.22 -6.23 -1.52
N TYR A 25 -22.90 -6.36 -1.61
CA TYR A 25 -22.24 -7.34 -2.48
C TYR A 25 -22.54 -8.80 -2.07
N LEU A 26 -22.49 -9.13 -0.76
CA LEU A 26 -22.83 -10.46 -0.26
C LEU A 26 -24.30 -10.83 -0.56
N ILE A 27 -25.21 -9.89 -0.33
CA ILE A 27 -26.64 -10.08 -0.62
C ILE A 27 -26.84 -10.32 -2.12
N LEU A 28 -26.17 -9.55 -2.97
CA LEU A 28 -26.23 -9.72 -4.42
C LEU A 28 -25.71 -11.09 -4.86
N CYS A 29 -24.58 -11.55 -4.31
CA CYS A 29 -24.01 -12.85 -4.67
C CYS A 29 -24.91 -14.02 -4.21
N LEU A 30 -25.52 -13.91 -3.03
CA LEU A 30 -26.52 -14.86 -2.55
C LEU A 30 -27.77 -14.86 -3.45
N MET A 31 -28.28 -13.69 -3.84
CA MET A 31 -29.44 -13.58 -4.72
C MET A 31 -29.18 -14.18 -6.10
N VAL A 32 -28.01 -13.91 -6.69
CA VAL A 32 -27.61 -14.48 -7.98
C VAL A 32 -27.47 -16.00 -7.89
N GLY A 33 -26.89 -16.54 -6.81
CA GLY A 33 -26.82 -17.97 -6.57
C GLY A 33 -28.20 -18.63 -6.45
N MET A 34 -29.11 -18.05 -5.67
CA MET A 34 -30.49 -18.55 -5.56
C MET A 34 -31.25 -18.47 -6.89
N TYR A 35 -31.06 -17.40 -7.66
CA TYR A 35 -31.69 -17.23 -8.98
C TYR A 35 -31.18 -18.26 -10.00
N ALA A 36 -29.88 -18.56 -10.00
CA ALA A 36 -29.32 -19.60 -10.84
C ALA A 36 -29.87 -21.01 -10.49
N GLY A 37 -30.15 -21.26 -9.20
CA GLY A 37 -30.77 -22.51 -8.74
C GLY A 37 -32.21 -22.68 -9.23
N LEU A 38 -32.98 -21.59 -9.31
CA LEU A 38 -34.34 -21.60 -9.89
C LEU A 38 -34.33 -21.96 -11.38
N GLY A 39 -33.25 -21.66 -12.11
CA GLY A 39 -33.11 -21.98 -13.53
C GLY A 39 -32.90 -23.47 -13.84
N HIS A 40 -32.48 -24.26 -12.84
CA HIS A 40 -32.31 -25.72 -12.95
C HIS A 40 -33.57 -26.50 -12.56
N ALA A 41 -34.72 -25.84 -12.35
CA ALA A 41 -35.91 -26.44 -11.75
C ALA A 41 -36.43 -27.69 -12.51
N PRO A 42 -36.38 -28.89 -11.89
CA PRO A 42 -37.12 -30.06 -12.36
C PRO A 42 -38.65 -29.86 -12.22
N SER A 43 -39.42 -30.74 -12.85
CA SER A 43 -40.89 -30.63 -13.01
C SER A 43 -41.72 -30.72 -11.72
N GLN A 44 -41.10 -31.04 -10.56
CA GLN A 44 -41.77 -31.14 -9.26
C GLN A 44 -41.12 -30.20 -8.23
N TRP A 45 -41.94 -29.41 -7.55
CA TRP A 45 -41.50 -28.38 -6.59
C TRP A 45 -40.66 -28.90 -5.41
N THR A 46 -40.74 -30.19 -5.07
CA THR A 46 -40.00 -30.80 -3.95
C THR A 46 -38.50 -30.97 -4.23
N ASP A 47 -38.11 -31.09 -5.50
CA ASP A 47 -36.70 -31.28 -5.91
C ASP A 47 -35.99 -29.95 -6.16
N VAL A 48 -36.73 -28.85 -6.26
CA VAL A 48 -36.20 -27.51 -6.56
C VAL A 48 -35.56 -26.85 -5.32
N ILE A 49 -36.07 -27.15 -4.12
CA ILE A 49 -35.61 -26.56 -2.86
C ILE A 49 -34.11 -26.85 -2.58
N PRO A 50 -33.61 -28.11 -2.66
CA PRO A 50 -32.19 -28.39 -2.41
C PRO A 50 -31.24 -27.71 -3.40
N ASP A 51 -31.61 -27.60 -4.67
CA ASP A 51 -30.77 -26.95 -5.69
C ASP A 51 -30.64 -25.43 -5.48
N ILE A 52 -31.74 -24.76 -5.11
CA ILE A 52 -31.72 -23.34 -4.76
C ILE A 52 -30.81 -23.08 -3.55
N VAL A 53 -30.90 -23.92 -2.52
CA VAL A 53 -30.10 -23.78 -1.30
C VAL A 53 -28.62 -24.04 -1.60
N LEU A 54 -28.31 -25.06 -2.39
CA LEU A 54 -26.95 -25.41 -2.77
C LEU A 54 -26.30 -24.28 -3.59
N LEU A 55 -26.96 -23.80 -4.64
CA LEU A 55 -26.40 -22.71 -5.45
C LEU A 55 -26.33 -21.38 -4.68
N GLY A 56 -27.31 -21.09 -3.82
CA GLY A 56 -27.26 -19.95 -2.89
C GLY A 56 -26.05 -20.00 -1.95
N ALA A 57 -25.75 -21.20 -1.40
CA ALA A 57 -24.59 -21.41 -0.54
C ALA A 57 -23.26 -21.25 -1.31
N THR A 58 -23.18 -21.72 -2.56
CA THR A 58 -21.99 -21.50 -3.39
C THR A 58 -21.78 -20.02 -3.71
N GLY A 59 -22.85 -19.26 -3.99
CA GLY A 59 -22.80 -17.81 -4.16
C GLY A 59 -22.28 -17.11 -2.91
N LEU A 60 -22.78 -17.48 -1.73
CA LEU A 60 -22.27 -16.90 -0.48
C LEU A 60 -20.80 -17.24 -0.24
N ALA A 61 -20.37 -18.47 -0.52
CA ALA A 61 -18.97 -18.88 -0.41
C ALA A 61 -18.05 -18.04 -1.33
N ILE A 62 -18.45 -17.81 -2.58
CA ILE A 62 -17.73 -16.95 -3.52
C ILE A 62 -17.66 -15.51 -3.00
N GLY A 63 -18.78 -14.98 -2.48
CA GLY A 63 -18.83 -13.66 -1.86
C GLY A 63 -17.88 -13.51 -0.68
N CYS A 64 -17.79 -14.53 0.20
CA CYS A 64 -16.83 -14.54 1.31
C CYS A 64 -15.37 -14.56 0.83
N VAL A 65 -15.06 -15.34 -0.20
CA VAL A 65 -13.72 -15.37 -0.80
C VAL A 65 -13.36 -14.01 -1.40
N ALA A 66 -14.29 -13.36 -2.11
CA ALA A 66 -14.08 -12.02 -2.66
C ALA A 66 -13.79 -10.99 -1.57
N LEU A 67 -14.54 -11.00 -0.45
CA LEU A 67 -14.28 -10.12 0.68
C LEU A 67 -12.94 -10.42 1.37
N TRP A 68 -12.54 -11.70 1.43
CA TRP A 68 -11.22 -12.07 1.93
C TRP A 68 -10.11 -11.50 1.05
N ILE A 69 -10.25 -11.61 -0.28
CA ILE A 69 -9.32 -11.02 -1.25
C ILE A 69 -9.29 -9.49 -1.11
N GLU A 70 -10.45 -8.82 -0.99
CA GLU A 70 -10.54 -7.37 -0.80
C GLU A 70 -9.77 -6.91 0.45
N ARG A 71 -9.91 -7.64 1.56
CA ARG A 71 -9.15 -7.35 2.79
C ARG A 71 -7.64 -7.48 2.59
N GLN A 72 -7.21 -8.50 1.85
CA GLN A 72 -5.79 -8.69 1.51
C GLN A 72 -5.29 -7.58 0.57
N LEU A 73 -6.12 -7.14 -0.38
CA LEU A 73 -5.80 -6.05 -1.31
C LEU A 73 -5.66 -4.71 -0.58
N MET A 74 -6.51 -4.42 0.39
CA MET A 74 -6.41 -3.20 1.20
C MET A 74 -5.19 -3.19 2.13
N ALA A 75 -4.63 -4.36 2.45
CA ALA A 75 -3.38 -4.45 3.22
C ALA A 75 -2.14 -4.17 2.36
N CYS A 76 -2.25 -4.20 1.03
CA CYS A 76 -1.16 -3.95 0.11
C CYS A 76 -1.04 -2.46 -0.24
N HIS A 77 0.19 -2.01 -0.50
CA HIS A 77 0.43 -0.64 -0.97
C HIS A 77 -0.17 -0.43 -2.36
N ARG A 78 -0.81 0.72 -2.60
CA ARG A 78 -1.51 1.00 -3.87
C ARG A 78 -0.59 0.91 -5.09
N SER A 79 0.69 1.26 -4.95
CA SER A 79 1.63 1.14 -6.07
C SER A 79 1.90 -0.32 -6.43
N THR A 80 2.00 -1.21 -5.44
CA THR A 80 2.17 -2.67 -5.64
C THR A 80 1.04 -3.25 -6.50
N LEU A 81 -0.20 -2.80 -6.27
CA LEU A 81 -1.37 -3.25 -7.03
C LEU A 81 -1.34 -2.78 -8.49
N ILE A 82 -0.97 -1.52 -8.71
CA ILE A 82 -0.90 -0.93 -10.06
C ILE A 82 0.23 -1.59 -10.86
N GLY A 83 1.41 -1.76 -10.25
CA GLY A 83 2.54 -2.41 -10.90
C GLY A 83 2.30 -3.87 -11.24
N GLY A 84 1.77 -4.65 -10.29
CA GLY A 84 1.45 -6.05 -10.50
C GLY A 84 0.43 -6.26 -11.62
N SER A 85 -0.62 -5.42 -11.67
CA SER A 85 -1.62 -5.51 -12.74
C SER A 85 -1.05 -5.12 -14.10
N LEU A 86 -0.25 -4.05 -14.20
CA LEU A 86 0.42 -3.67 -15.44
C LEU A 86 1.38 -4.76 -15.94
N GLY A 87 2.21 -5.31 -15.06
CA GLY A 87 3.16 -6.36 -15.39
C GLY A 87 2.48 -7.65 -15.87
N LEU A 88 1.37 -8.02 -15.23
CA LEU A 88 0.55 -9.16 -15.66
C LEU A 88 -0.06 -8.93 -17.06
N ILE A 89 -0.61 -7.74 -17.32
CA ILE A 89 -1.17 -7.39 -18.64
C ILE A 89 -0.11 -7.45 -19.73
N VAL A 90 1.07 -6.86 -19.49
CA VAL A 90 2.18 -6.85 -20.45
C VAL A 90 2.67 -8.27 -20.73
N ALA A 91 2.81 -9.12 -19.70
CA ALA A 91 3.23 -10.51 -19.87
C ALA A 91 2.19 -11.35 -20.64
N LEU A 92 0.90 -11.20 -20.33
CA LEU A 92 -0.20 -11.85 -21.06
C LEU A 92 -0.27 -11.41 -22.52
N ALA A 93 -0.12 -10.11 -22.77
CA ALA A 93 -0.08 -9.59 -24.14
C ALA A 93 1.15 -10.10 -24.90
N GLY A 94 2.32 -10.14 -24.25
CA GLY A 94 3.57 -10.64 -24.84
C GLY A 94 3.50 -12.12 -25.21
N ILE A 95 3.03 -12.98 -24.29
CA ILE A 95 2.88 -14.41 -24.56
C ILE A 95 1.78 -14.67 -25.59
N GLY A 96 0.68 -13.90 -25.56
CA GLY A 96 -0.40 -13.99 -26.55
C GLY A 96 0.08 -13.62 -27.95
N PHE A 97 0.82 -12.53 -28.07
CA PHE A 97 1.42 -12.10 -29.34
C PHE A 97 2.42 -13.12 -29.89
N LEU A 98 3.29 -13.67 -29.03
CA LEU A 98 4.25 -14.70 -29.41
C LEU A 98 3.54 -15.99 -29.87
N SER A 99 2.44 -16.38 -29.20
CA SER A 99 1.63 -17.54 -29.58
C SER A 99 1.01 -17.36 -30.97
N ILE A 100 0.44 -16.18 -31.26
CA ILE A 100 -0.16 -15.87 -32.56
C ILE A 100 0.91 -15.88 -33.68
N MET A 101 2.07 -15.26 -33.44
CA MET A 101 3.19 -15.24 -34.40
C MET A 101 3.79 -16.63 -34.64
N GLY A 102 3.94 -17.43 -33.58
CA GLY A 102 4.46 -18.80 -33.67
C GLY A 102 3.52 -19.76 -34.40
N MET A 103 2.20 -19.52 -34.31
CA MET A 103 1.20 -20.28 -35.07
C MET A 103 1.19 -19.89 -36.56
N GLY A 104 1.44 -18.62 -36.89
CA GLY A 104 1.49 -18.14 -38.28
C GLY A 104 2.76 -18.49 -39.05
N THR A 105 3.88 -18.75 -38.38
CA THR A 105 5.19 -19.06 -39.01
C THR A 105 5.46 -20.56 -39.15
N GLY A 106 4.58 -21.44 -38.66
CA GLY A 106 4.75 -22.90 -38.70
C GLY A 106 5.88 -23.45 -37.82
N LEU A 107 6.71 -22.59 -37.21
CA LEU A 107 7.82 -22.96 -36.32
C LEU A 107 7.37 -23.71 -35.05
N LEU A 108 6.12 -23.51 -34.59
CA LEU A 108 5.56 -24.21 -33.44
C LEU A 108 4.78 -25.50 -33.79
N GLN A 109 4.72 -25.89 -35.08
CA GLN A 109 4.01 -27.11 -35.52
C GLN A 109 4.74 -28.43 -35.20
N MET A 110 5.85 -28.40 -34.43
CA MET A 110 6.43 -29.63 -33.88
C MET A 110 5.55 -30.20 -32.75
N SER A 111 4.61 -31.04 -33.21
CA SER A 111 3.40 -31.64 -32.63
C SER A 111 3.42 -32.27 -31.22
N SER A 112 4.48 -32.16 -30.42
CA SER A 112 4.45 -32.70 -29.04
C SER A 112 5.28 -31.89 -28.06
N LEU A 113 6.51 -31.50 -28.41
CA LEU A 113 7.37 -30.76 -27.49
C LEU A 113 6.83 -29.37 -27.12
N THR A 114 6.15 -28.69 -28.06
CA THR A 114 5.52 -27.39 -27.81
C THR A 114 4.35 -27.45 -26.84
N SER A 115 3.65 -28.59 -26.74
CA SER A 115 2.54 -28.74 -25.80
C SER A 115 3.04 -28.94 -24.35
N TRP A 116 4.11 -29.73 -24.19
CA TRP A 116 4.68 -30.04 -22.88
C TRP A 116 5.45 -28.86 -22.29
N ILE A 117 6.10 -28.05 -23.13
CA ILE A 117 6.82 -26.84 -22.72
C ILE A 117 5.92 -25.59 -22.77
N GLY A 118 4.91 -25.56 -23.63
CA GLY A 118 4.03 -24.40 -23.78
C GLY A 118 3.16 -24.15 -22.55
N LEU A 119 2.59 -25.19 -21.95
CA LEU A 119 1.76 -25.06 -20.75
C LEU A 119 2.52 -24.44 -19.55
N PRO A 120 3.70 -24.94 -19.15
CA PRO A 120 4.44 -24.32 -18.04
C PRO A 120 4.91 -22.92 -18.39
N VAL A 121 5.33 -22.64 -19.62
CA VAL A 121 5.73 -21.27 -20.03
C VAL A 121 4.54 -20.30 -19.97
N PHE A 122 3.35 -20.73 -20.41
CA PHE A 122 2.13 -19.93 -20.36
C PHE A 122 1.69 -19.62 -18.92
N LEU A 123 1.97 -20.50 -17.97
CA LEU A 123 1.65 -20.30 -16.56
C LEU A 123 2.72 -19.46 -15.83
N LEU A 124 4.00 -19.69 -16.15
CA LEU A 124 5.13 -19.01 -15.50
C LEU A 124 5.29 -17.58 -15.98
N CYS A 125 5.06 -17.29 -17.26
CA CYS A 125 5.29 -15.96 -17.82
C CYS A 125 4.43 -14.86 -17.16
N PRO A 126 3.10 -15.03 -16.98
CA PRO A 126 2.27 -14.05 -16.26
C PRO A 126 2.71 -13.87 -14.81
N TYR A 127 3.15 -14.94 -14.14
CA TYR A 127 3.63 -14.87 -12.76
C TYR A 127 4.93 -14.06 -12.64
N ILE A 128 5.89 -14.30 -13.54
CA ILE A 128 7.12 -13.51 -13.63
C ILE A 128 6.79 -12.05 -13.93
N GLY A 129 5.89 -11.79 -14.88
CA GLY A 129 5.41 -10.44 -15.20
C GLY A 129 4.79 -9.72 -14.01
N LEU A 130 3.99 -10.43 -13.21
CA LEU A 130 3.40 -9.92 -11.98
C LEU A 130 4.47 -9.56 -10.94
N ILE A 131 5.47 -10.43 -10.72
CA ILE A 131 6.57 -10.17 -9.78
C ILE A 131 7.39 -8.95 -10.23
N VAL A 132 7.77 -8.92 -11.51
CA VAL A 132 8.56 -7.82 -12.08
C VAL A 132 7.78 -6.51 -11.99
N GLY A 133 6.49 -6.53 -12.29
CA GLY A 133 5.60 -5.37 -12.16
C GLY A 133 5.50 -4.84 -10.73
N ILE A 134 5.40 -5.73 -9.74
CA ILE A 134 5.41 -5.36 -8.32
C ILE A 134 6.74 -4.71 -7.91
N HIS A 135 7.87 -5.25 -8.36
CA HIS A 135 9.18 -4.68 -8.03
C HIS A 135 9.36 -3.29 -8.64
N ILE A 136 8.96 -3.11 -9.90
CA ILE A 136 9.03 -1.82 -10.61
C ILE A 136 8.13 -0.77 -9.95
N SER A 137 6.92 -1.13 -9.51
CA SER A 137 6.07 -0.13 -8.86
C SER A 137 6.52 0.24 -7.45
N ASN A 138 7.28 -0.62 -6.79
CA ASN A 138 7.93 -0.29 -5.53
C ASN A 138 9.13 0.66 -5.73
N THR A 139 9.90 0.52 -6.82
CA THR A 139 10.98 1.48 -7.14
C THR A 139 10.44 2.84 -7.58
N LEU A 140 9.38 2.87 -8.39
CA LEU A 140 8.73 4.12 -8.82
C LEU A 140 8.01 4.86 -7.68
N SER A 141 7.53 4.15 -6.65
CA SER A 141 6.95 4.78 -5.46
C SER A 141 8.01 5.40 -4.54
N LEU A 142 9.30 5.10 -4.76
CA LEU A 142 10.44 5.60 -3.97
C LEU A 142 11.33 6.57 -4.74
N ALA A 143 11.16 6.68 -6.06
CA ALA A 143 11.72 7.77 -6.84
C ALA A 143 10.64 8.85 -6.95
N PRO A 144 10.64 9.90 -6.09
CA PRO A 144 10.11 11.18 -6.49
C PRO A 144 10.60 11.43 -7.90
N ILE A 145 9.67 11.44 -8.86
CA ILE A 145 9.92 11.96 -10.18
C ILE A 145 10.45 13.36 -9.90
N GLU A 146 11.76 13.53 -10.07
CA GLU A 146 12.46 14.79 -9.95
C GLU A 146 11.95 15.61 -11.14
N GLU A 147 10.74 16.16 -10.96
CA GLU A 147 10.14 17.07 -11.91
C GLU A 147 11.12 18.22 -12.06
N LEU A 148 11.56 18.42 -13.29
CA LEU A 148 12.43 19.49 -13.77
C LEU A 148 12.21 20.79 -12.96
N PRO A 149 13.29 21.48 -12.56
CA PRO A 149 13.20 22.72 -11.80
C PRO A 149 12.46 23.77 -12.63
N LYS A 150 11.20 24.03 -12.28
CA LYS A 150 10.47 25.20 -12.71
C LYS A 150 10.33 26.13 -11.52
N ASP A 151 10.99 27.27 -11.66
CA ASP A 151 11.12 28.35 -10.72
C ASP A 151 9.86 28.69 -9.90
N SER A 152 10.12 29.13 -8.66
CA SER A 152 9.31 30.03 -7.83
C SER A 152 8.07 29.47 -7.09
N SER A 153 8.28 29.07 -5.82
CA SER A 153 7.63 29.63 -4.60
C SER A 153 7.65 28.63 -3.42
N PRO A 154 7.80 29.08 -2.15
CA PRO A 154 7.93 28.19 -1.00
C PRO A 154 6.54 27.85 -0.45
N HIS A 155 5.90 26.84 -1.01
CA HIS A 155 4.75 26.21 -0.37
C HIS A 155 5.03 24.73 -0.18
N THR A 156 5.37 24.39 1.06
CA THR A 156 5.51 23.05 1.63
C THR A 156 4.35 22.16 1.20
N SER A 157 4.57 21.36 0.15
CA SER A 157 3.68 20.29 -0.27
C SER A 157 3.89 19.11 0.68
N LEU A 158 2.96 18.97 1.63
CA LEU A 158 2.75 17.75 2.40
C LEU A 158 2.32 16.63 1.45
N THR A 159 3.28 16.02 0.76
CA THR A 159 3.06 14.70 0.15
C THR A 159 3.20 13.65 1.25
N PRO A 160 2.25 12.72 1.41
CA PRO A 160 2.40 11.59 2.31
C PRO A 160 3.31 10.56 1.63
N SER A 161 4.58 10.93 1.41
CA SER A 161 5.61 9.91 1.24
C SER A 161 5.73 9.21 2.58
N ASN A 162 5.70 7.88 2.58
CA ASN A 162 5.82 7.01 3.74
C ASN A 162 7.26 7.05 4.32
N THR A 163 7.89 8.22 4.30
CA THR A 163 9.10 8.50 5.04
C THR A 163 8.67 8.58 6.50
N ILE A 164 8.97 7.55 7.27
CA ILE A 164 8.78 7.54 8.71
C ILE A 164 9.54 8.73 9.26
N GLN A 165 8.82 9.82 9.54
CA GLN A 165 9.40 11.04 10.09
C GLN A 165 9.83 10.71 11.51
N LYS A 166 11.15 10.71 11.73
CA LYS A 166 11.73 10.44 13.04
C LYS A 166 11.52 11.70 13.89
N LEU A 167 10.59 11.59 14.85
CA LEU A 167 10.31 12.65 15.80
C LEU A 167 11.44 12.72 16.81
N LEU A 168 12.07 13.89 16.88
CA LEU A 168 13.16 14.15 17.81
C LEU A 168 12.63 14.52 19.19
N ASP A 169 13.27 14.05 20.26
CA ASP A 169 12.99 14.46 21.64
C ASP A 169 14.04 15.45 22.15
N SER A 170 13.65 16.40 23.01
CA SER A 170 14.54 17.46 23.51
C SER A 170 15.70 16.89 24.35
N SER A 171 15.45 15.84 25.13
CA SER A 171 16.48 15.18 25.95
C SER A 171 17.60 14.56 25.11
N ALA A 172 17.22 13.88 24.02
CA ALA A 172 18.16 13.20 23.13
C ALA A 172 19.01 14.19 22.32
N ILE A 173 18.46 15.37 21.99
CA ILE A 173 19.20 16.48 21.37
C ILE A 173 20.22 17.07 22.35
N ILE A 174 19.80 17.38 23.59
CA ILE A 174 20.69 18.00 24.59
C ILE A 174 21.91 17.12 24.90
N ASP A 175 21.71 15.80 24.98
CA ASP A 175 22.81 14.86 25.23
C ASP A 175 23.74 14.67 24.02
N GLY A 176 23.27 14.95 22.80
CA GLY A 176 24.01 14.72 21.56
C GLY A 176 24.06 13.26 21.11
N ARG A 177 23.25 12.38 21.73
CA ARG A 177 23.15 10.96 21.33
C ARG A 177 22.67 10.80 19.89
N ILE A 178 21.82 11.70 19.42
CA ILE A 178 21.30 11.68 18.04
C ILE A 178 22.42 11.90 17.03
N LEU A 179 23.31 12.85 17.29
CA LEU A 179 24.45 13.12 16.43
C LEU A 179 25.35 11.87 16.28
N SER A 180 25.61 11.16 17.37
CA SER A 180 26.40 9.91 17.33
C SER A 180 25.73 8.77 16.56
N LEU A 181 24.39 8.72 16.55
CA LEU A 181 23.63 7.71 15.80
C LEU A 181 23.52 8.07 14.31
N CYS A 182 23.54 9.36 13.97
CA CYS A 182 23.61 9.83 12.59
C CYS A 182 25.01 9.58 12.00
N THR A 183 26.09 9.89 12.73
CA THR A 183 27.46 9.71 12.23
C THR A 183 27.86 8.25 12.03
N THR A 184 27.22 7.33 12.77
CA THR A 184 27.41 5.87 12.61
C THR A 184 26.57 5.27 11.49
N GLY A 185 25.71 6.05 10.83
CA GLY A 185 24.78 5.56 9.79
C GLY A 185 23.62 4.74 10.34
N PHE A 186 23.44 4.65 11.66
CA PHE A 186 22.34 3.90 12.26
C PHE A 186 20.98 4.61 12.12
N LEU A 187 20.99 5.94 12.07
CA LEU A 187 19.81 6.77 11.83
C LEU A 187 19.91 7.53 10.50
N GLU A 188 19.21 7.03 9.48
CA GLU A 188 19.12 7.66 8.14
C GLU A 188 17.76 8.34 7.89
N GLY A 189 17.72 9.37 7.04
CA GLY A 189 16.49 10.01 6.58
C GLY A 189 16.12 11.33 7.30
N PRO A 190 15.01 11.98 6.90
CA PRO A 190 14.66 13.31 7.40
C PRO A 190 14.12 13.27 8.84
N PHE A 191 14.63 14.18 9.66
CA PHE A 191 14.15 14.40 11.02
C PHE A 191 13.08 15.49 11.05
N LEU A 192 12.00 15.27 11.81
CA LEU A 192 11.02 16.30 12.10
C LEU A 192 11.28 16.87 13.49
N VAL A 193 11.56 18.18 13.54
CA VAL A 193 11.77 18.91 14.80
C VAL A 193 10.55 19.80 15.07
N PRO A 194 9.72 19.49 16.07
CA PRO A 194 8.62 20.36 16.48
C PRO A 194 9.10 21.73 16.93
N LYS A 195 8.30 22.77 16.64
CA LYS A 195 8.56 24.14 17.11
C LYS A 195 8.64 24.24 18.65
N SER A 196 7.94 23.38 19.37
CA SER A 196 7.98 23.33 20.85
C SER A 196 9.38 23.01 21.38
N ILE A 197 10.14 22.13 20.71
CA ILE A 197 11.48 21.73 21.13
C ILE A 197 12.47 22.87 20.89
N LEU A 198 12.36 23.56 19.75
CA LEU A 198 13.13 24.77 19.44
C LEU A 198 12.91 25.85 20.51
N HIS A 199 11.64 26.08 20.88
CA HIS A 199 11.29 27.05 21.92
C HIS A 199 11.82 26.63 23.30
N GLU A 200 11.77 25.35 23.66
CA GLU A 200 12.31 24.83 24.92
C GLU A 200 13.83 25.03 25.00
N LEU A 201 14.56 24.70 23.94
CA LEU A 201 16.01 24.88 23.85
C LEU A 201 16.42 26.36 23.93
N GLN A 202 15.68 27.25 23.26
CA GLN A 202 15.88 28.71 23.34
C GLN A 202 15.63 29.23 24.76
N THR A 203 14.54 28.79 25.40
CA THR A 203 14.22 29.16 26.79
C THR A 203 15.31 28.70 27.77
N LEU A 204 15.87 27.50 27.55
CA LEU A 204 17.02 26.99 28.31
C LEU A 204 18.28 27.82 28.06
N ALA A 205 18.54 28.21 26.81
CA ALA A 205 19.68 29.05 26.43
C ALA A 205 19.61 30.46 27.03
N ASP A 206 18.41 31.00 27.20
CA ASP A 206 18.17 32.32 27.80
C ASP A 206 17.99 32.26 29.33
N SER A 207 18.17 31.09 29.93
CA SER A 207 18.07 30.91 31.38
C SER A 207 19.15 31.69 32.15
N ALA A 208 18.74 32.32 33.26
CA ALA A 208 19.65 32.93 34.23
C ALA A 208 20.67 31.93 34.82
N HIS A 209 20.29 30.66 34.92
CA HIS A 209 21.16 29.61 35.44
C HIS A 209 22.19 29.15 34.40
N ALA A 210 23.48 29.31 34.72
CA ALA A 210 24.59 28.99 33.81
C ALA A 210 24.55 27.54 33.28
N SER A 211 24.21 26.57 34.13
CA SER A 211 24.12 25.15 33.73
C SER A 211 23.02 24.88 32.70
N LYS A 212 21.84 25.51 32.85
CA LYS A 212 20.73 25.41 31.90
C LYS A 212 21.08 26.09 30.56
N ARG A 213 21.71 27.27 30.62
CA ARG A 213 22.20 28.00 29.44
C ARG A 213 23.19 27.21 28.60
N ILE A 214 24.15 26.54 29.25
CA ILE A 214 25.15 25.71 28.54
C ILE A 214 24.47 24.54 27.83
N LYS A 215 23.49 23.88 28.49
CA LYS A 215 22.72 22.78 27.89
C LYS A 215 21.86 23.25 26.71
N GLY A 216 21.18 24.39 26.85
CA GLY A 216 20.35 24.97 25.79
C GLY A 216 21.17 25.34 24.55
N LYS A 217 22.31 26.04 24.75
CA LYS A 217 23.25 26.37 23.65
C LYS A 217 23.78 25.12 22.95
N ARG A 218 24.22 24.13 23.73
CA ARG A 218 24.69 22.85 23.19
C ARG A 218 23.63 22.13 22.36
N GLY A 219 22.38 22.08 22.83
CA GLY A 219 21.29 21.48 22.06
C GLY A 219 21.00 22.22 20.75
N LEU A 220 21.09 23.55 20.75
CA LEU A 220 20.95 24.39 19.56
C LEU A 220 22.10 24.14 18.55
N ASP A 221 23.34 24.01 19.05
CA ASP A 221 24.52 23.72 18.23
C ASP A 221 24.48 22.31 17.62
N ILE A 222 23.88 21.34 18.30
CA ILE A 222 23.67 19.98 17.76
C ILE A 222 22.60 20.01 16.66
N LEU A 223 21.56 20.82 16.82
CA LEU A 223 20.52 20.99 15.81
C LEU A 223 21.09 21.59 14.52
N SER A 224 22.01 22.56 14.61
CA SER A 224 22.65 23.18 13.45
C SER A 224 23.65 22.26 12.73
N GLN A 225 24.22 21.27 13.44
CA GLN A 225 25.06 20.23 12.85
C GLN A 225 24.25 19.13 12.14
N LEU A 226 22.96 19.01 12.46
CA LEU A 226 22.04 18.04 11.84
C LEU A 226 21.28 18.60 10.63
N GLN A 227 21.31 19.93 10.43
CA GLN A 227 20.82 20.61 9.21
C GLN A 227 21.85 20.51 8.09
#